data_AF-A0A017S638-F1
#
_entry.id   AF-A0A017S638-F1
#
_cell.length_a   1.000
_cell.length_b   1.000
_cell.length_c   1.000
_cell.angle_alpha   90.00
_cell.angle_beta   90.00
_cell.angle_gamma   90.00
#
_symmetry.space_group_name_H-M   'P 1'
#
loop_
_entity.id
_entity.type
_entity.pdbx_description
1 polymer ?
#
loop_
_entity_poly.entity_id
_entity_poly.type
_entity_poly.pdbx_seq_one_letter_code
_entity_poly.pdbx_strand_id
1 'polypeptide(L)'
;SFTLKFRIGRRSHIVRFILIERIQGIPIIDLDLRALREERQKFLKQIVDVECSFYSRNMIHEDLYPRNIPIKHEGDQRTPEIVTVDFGSLISGRTRNPENVEEEQRHLPRTPISPLFRWKIVVNRQYTFDERIHWPWQPCLEEQYKDTVACMMQEK
;
A
#
# COMPACT_ATOMS: atom_id res chain seq x y z
N SER A 1 1.57 -22.18 3.02
CA SER A 1 2.64 -22.39 2.02
C SER A 1 3.13 -23.82 2.11
N PHE A 2 3.51 -24.43 0.98
CA PHE A 2 4.19 -25.72 0.97
C PHE A 2 5.59 -25.58 0.37
N THR A 3 6.54 -26.35 0.88
CA THR A 3 7.94 -26.28 0.45
C THR A 3 8.30 -27.60 -0.21
N LEU A 4 8.77 -27.52 -1.46
CA LEU A 4 9.23 -28.68 -2.22
C LEU A 4 10.74 -28.58 -2.42
N LYS A 5 11.40 -29.73 -2.29
CA LYS A 5 12.82 -29.86 -2.62
C LYS A 5 12.93 -30.56 -3.96
N PHE A 6 13.44 -29.86 -4.96
CA PHE A 6 13.71 -30.41 -6.29
C PHE A 6 15.20 -30.67 -6.46
N ARG A 7 15.53 -31.68 -7.25
CA ARG A 7 16.91 -31.94 -7.66
C ARG A 7 17.03 -31.68 -9.16
N ILE A 8 17.85 -30.69 -9.52
CA ILE A 8 18.14 -30.36 -10.92
C ILE A 8 19.64 -30.65 -11.13
N GLY A 9 19.93 -31.74 -11.84
CA GLY A 9 21.29 -32.28 -11.98
C GLY A 9 21.90 -32.69 -10.63
N ARG A 10 23.00 -32.04 -10.23
CA ARG A 10 23.69 -32.26 -8.93
C ARG A 10 23.25 -31.28 -7.83
N ARG A 11 22.44 -30.26 -8.15
CA ARG A 11 22.03 -29.23 -7.19
C ARG A 11 20.64 -29.52 -6.63
N SER A 12 20.47 -29.25 -5.35
CA SER A 12 19.15 -29.27 -4.70
C SER A 12 18.62 -27.85 -4.60
N HIS A 13 17.37 -27.65 -4.99
CA HIS A 13 16.66 -26.38 -4.90
C HIS A 13 15.49 -26.54 -3.94
N ILE A 14 15.34 -25.59 -3.02
CA ILE A 14 14.19 -25.53 -2.11
C ILE A 14 13.29 -24.42 -2.65
N VAL A 15 12.05 -24.77 -2.98
CA VAL A 15 11.06 -23.85 -3.54
C VAL A 15 9.87 -23.79 -2.59
N ARG A 16 9.50 -22.57 -2.18
CA ARG A 16 8.33 -22.32 -1.37
C ARG A 16 7.19 -21.83 -2.26
N PHE A 17 6.11 -22.60 -2.30
CA PHE A 17 4.88 -22.20 -2.97
C PHE A 17 3.93 -21.56 -1.97
N ILE A 18 3.43 -20.38 -2.34
CA ILE A 18 2.43 -19.64 -1.59
C ILE A 18 1.16 -19.67 -2.44
N LEU A 19 0.13 -20.36 -1.94
CA LEU A 19 -1.18 -20.36 -2.57
C LEU A 19 -1.92 -19.11 -2.07
N ILE A 20 -2.46 -18.32 -2.99
CA ILE A 20 -3.25 -17.13 -2.72
C ILE A 20 -4.57 -17.22 -3.51
N GLU A 21 -5.55 -16.40 -3.12
CA GLU A 21 -6.76 -16.23 -3.91
C GLU A 21 -6.41 -15.77 -5.33
N ARG A 22 -7.12 -16.31 -6.33
CA ARG A 22 -7.01 -15.82 -7.70
C ARG A 22 -7.70 -14.46 -7.81
N ILE A 23 -6.90 -13.40 -7.93
CA ILE A 23 -7.41 -12.05 -8.15
C ILE A 23 -7.71 -11.87 -9.63
N GLN A 24 -8.99 -11.69 -9.96
CA GLN A 24 -9.44 -11.32 -11.31
C GLN A 24 -9.49 -9.79 -11.41
N GLY A 25 -8.33 -9.18 -11.67
CA GLY A 25 -8.21 -7.73 -11.75
C GLY A 25 -7.07 -7.29 -12.66
N ILE A 26 -7.13 -6.03 -13.09
CA ILE A 26 -6.11 -5.41 -13.94
C ILE A 26 -5.22 -4.52 -13.05
N PRO A 27 -3.89 -4.71 -13.04
CA PRO A 27 -2.96 -3.82 -12.35
C PRO A 27 -3.16 -2.35 -12.74
N ILE A 28 -3.07 -1.44 -11.76
CA ILE A 28 -3.17 0.02 -12.03
C ILE A 28 -2.14 0.47 -13.07
N ILE A 29 -0.96 -0.17 -13.12
CA ILE A 29 0.08 0.18 -14.10
C ILE A 29 -0.40 0.05 -15.56
N ASP A 30 -1.30 -0.89 -15.82
CA ASP A 30 -1.86 -1.20 -17.15
C ASP A 30 -3.13 -0.40 -17.46
N LEU A 31 -3.59 0.45 -16.52
CA LEU A 31 -4.80 1.25 -16.66
C LEU A 31 -4.47 2.72 -16.92
N ASP A 32 -5.28 3.36 -17.78
CA ASP A 32 -5.28 4.81 -17.92
C ASP A 32 -6.26 5.45 -16.92
N LEU A 33 -5.75 5.84 -15.75
CA LEU A 33 -6.56 6.51 -14.71
C LEU A 33 -7.15 7.86 -15.17
N ARG A 34 -6.72 8.43 -16.30
CA ARG A 34 -7.34 9.63 -16.88
C ARG A 34 -8.74 9.36 -17.41
N ALA A 35 -8.98 8.14 -17.91
CA ALA A 35 -10.30 7.73 -18.39
C ALA A 35 -11.29 7.53 -17.23
N LEU A 36 -10.81 7.26 -16.02
CA LEU A 36 -11.59 6.92 -14.83
C LEU A 36 -11.80 8.14 -13.91
N ARG A 37 -12.40 9.22 -14.43
CA ARG A 37 -12.45 10.53 -13.76
C ARG A 37 -13.02 10.51 -12.33
N GLU A 38 -14.12 9.81 -12.11
CA GLU A 38 -14.81 9.75 -10.81
C GLU A 38 -14.21 8.68 -9.88
N GLU A 39 -13.68 7.59 -10.46
CA GLU A 39 -13.18 6.44 -9.70
C GLU A 39 -11.72 6.62 -9.26
N ARG A 40 -10.91 7.38 -10.00
CA ARG A 40 -9.48 7.60 -9.70
C ARG A 40 -9.23 8.13 -8.28
N GLN A 41 -10.10 9.02 -7.77
CA GLN A 41 -9.99 9.52 -6.40
C GLN A 41 -10.35 8.43 -5.38
N LYS A 42 -11.34 7.58 -5.68
CA LYS A 42 -11.71 6.45 -4.84
C LYS A 42 -10.56 5.44 -4.75
N PHE A 43 -9.89 5.14 -5.86
CA PHE A 43 -8.74 4.23 -5.85
C PHE A 43 -7.59 4.76 -5.02
N LEU A 44 -7.20 6.03 -5.21
CA LEU A 44 -6.12 6.59 -4.40
C LEU A 44 -6.48 6.64 -2.92
N LYS A 45 -7.73 6.94 -2.58
CA LYS A 45 -8.21 6.85 -1.20
C LYS A 45 -8.02 5.43 -0.65
N GLN A 46 -8.42 4.40 -1.40
CA GLN A 46 -8.21 3.02 -0.99
C GLN A 46 -6.71 2.70 -0.82
N ILE A 47 -5.82 3.21 -1.67
CA ILE A 47 -4.35 3.01 -1.55
C ILE A 47 -3.82 3.63 -0.25
N VAL A 48 -4.22 4.86 0.03
CA VAL A 48 -3.88 5.57 1.27
C VAL A 48 -4.40 4.81 2.49
N ASP A 49 -5.65 4.35 2.43
CA ASP A 49 -6.27 3.57 3.52
C ASP A 49 -5.53 2.25 3.75
N VAL A 50 -5.16 1.53 2.68
CA VAL A 50 -4.37 0.29 2.75
C VAL A 50 -3.00 0.54 3.38
N GLU A 51 -2.27 1.54 2.91
CA GLU A 51 -0.96 1.91 3.46
C GLU A 51 -1.07 2.27 4.95
N CYS A 52 -2.07 3.08 5.31
CA CYS A 52 -2.33 3.44 6.70
C CYS A 52 -2.74 2.22 7.55
N SER A 53 -3.37 1.19 6.96
CA SER A 53 -3.68 -0.06 7.66
C SER A 53 -2.45 -0.91 7.95
N PHE A 54 -1.45 -0.93 7.05
CA PHE A 54 -0.15 -1.54 7.37
C PHE A 54 0.54 -0.71 8.45
N TYR A 55 0.50 0.60 8.31
CA TYR A 55 1.12 1.50 9.26
C TYR A 55 0.51 1.35 10.66
N SER A 56 -0.80 1.25 10.83
CA SER A 56 -1.40 1.05 12.16
C SER A 56 -0.98 -0.26 12.84
N ARG A 57 -0.54 -1.26 12.05
CA ARG A 57 -0.03 -2.56 12.53
C ARG A 57 1.49 -2.62 12.69
N ASN A 58 2.17 -1.47 12.68
CA ASN A 58 3.63 -1.39 12.71
C ASN A 58 4.30 -2.13 11.54
N MET A 59 3.74 -1.98 10.34
CA MET A 59 4.27 -2.57 9.12
C MET A 59 4.46 -1.52 8.02
N ILE A 60 5.42 -1.78 7.13
CA ILE A 60 5.63 -1.00 5.90
C ILE A 60 5.65 -1.96 4.72
N HIS A 61 4.86 -1.64 3.70
CA HIS A 61 4.92 -2.29 2.40
C HIS A 61 5.88 -1.50 1.50
N GLU A 62 7.16 -1.89 1.45
CA GLU A 62 8.17 -1.12 0.70
C GLU A 62 7.92 -1.11 -0.80
N ASP A 63 7.18 -2.10 -1.30
CA ASP A 63 6.87 -2.25 -2.72
C ASP A 63 5.42 -1.89 -3.08
N LEU A 64 4.87 -0.85 -2.44
CA LEU A 64 3.54 -0.34 -2.77
C LEU A 64 3.56 0.47 -4.09
N TYR A 65 3.56 -0.25 -5.21
CA TYR A 65 3.65 0.28 -6.57
C TYR A 65 2.42 -0.07 -7.40
N PRO A 66 2.12 0.71 -8.47
CA PRO A 66 0.98 0.44 -9.37
C PRO A 66 0.88 -0.98 -9.92
N ARG A 67 2.01 -1.67 -10.12
CA ARG A 67 2.06 -3.07 -10.59
C ARG A 67 1.54 -4.08 -9.56
N ASN A 68 1.61 -3.75 -8.28
CA ASN A 68 1.22 -4.61 -7.16
C ASN A 68 -0.19 -4.29 -6.66
N ILE A 69 -0.95 -3.52 -7.42
CA ILE A 69 -2.30 -3.06 -7.05
C ILE A 69 -3.26 -3.36 -8.21
N PRO A 70 -3.74 -4.61 -8.35
CA PRO A 70 -4.85 -4.93 -9.24
C PRO A 70 -6.16 -4.30 -8.80
N ILE A 71 -6.93 -3.81 -9.77
CA ILE A 71 -8.31 -3.38 -9.60
C ILE A 71 -9.23 -4.55 -9.93
N LYS A 72 -10.01 -4.99 -8.94
CA LYS A 72 -11.00 -6.06 -9.04
C LYS A 72 -12.38 -5.45 -9.34
N HIS A 73 -13.09 -6.06 -10.28
CA HIS A 73 -14.51 -5.80 -10.53
C HIS A 73 -15.25 -7.13 -10.29
N GLU A 74 -15.93 -7.32 -9.15
CA GLU A 74 -16.71 -8.55 -8.97
C GLU A 74 -18.17 -8.35 -9.45
N GLY A 75 -18.59 -9.07 -10.49
CA GLY A 75 -19.99 -9.12 -10.92
C GLY A 75 -20.61 -7.74 -11.19
N ASP A 76 -21.83 -7.50 -10.67
CA ASP A 76 -22.57 -6.23 -10.77
C ASP A 76 -22.06 -5.14 -9.79
N GLN A 77 -20.89 -5.31 -9.19
CA GLN A 77 -20.32 -4.28 -8.31
C GLN A 77 -20.16 -2.97 -9.06
N ARG A 78 -20.96 -1.97 -8.64
CA ARG A 78 -20.92 -0.60 -9.16
C ARG A 78 -19.66 0.16 -8.77
N THR A 79 -18.84 -0.39 -7.86
CA THR A 79 -17.64 0.26 -7.36
C THR A 79 -16.45 -0.68 -7.41
N PRO A 80 -15.44 -0.39 -8.25
CA PRO A 80 -14.22 -1.19 -8.31
C PRO A 80 -13.40 -1.07 -7.01
N GLU A 81 -12.77 -2.18 -6.62
CA GLU A 81 -11.96 -2.30 -5.40
C GLU A 81 -10.50 -2.59 -5.75
N ILE A 82 -9.57 -2.00 -5.01
CA ILE A 82 -8.15 -2.34 -5.14
C ILE A 82 -7.83 -3.56 -4.28
N VAL A 83 -6.92 -4.40 -4.78
CA VAL A 83 -6.31 -5.46 -3.98
C VAL A 83 -4.80 -5.22 -3.97
N THR A 84 -4.16 -5.36 -2.81
CA THR A 84 -2.70 -5.27 -2.71
C THR A 84 -2.09 -6.66 -2.74
N VAL A 85 -1.10 -6.85 -3.62
CA VAL A 85 -0.36 -8.11 -3.77
C VAL A 85 1.13 -7.88 -3.57
N ASP A 86 1.89 -8.97 -3.61
CA ASP A 86 3.35 -8.97 -3.47
C ASP A 86 3.85 -8.38 -2.14
N PHE A 87 3.65 -9.15 -1.07
CA PHE A 87 4.13 -8.84 0.26
C PHE A 87 5.59 -9.26 0.50
N GLY A 88 6.36 -9.55 -0.57
CA GLY A 88 7.74 -10.02 -0.46
C GLY A 88 8.67 -9.03 0.24
N SER A 89 8.34 -7.74 0.14
CA SER A 89 9.08 -6.62 0.76
C SER A 89 8.31 -6.00 1.93
N LEU A 90 7.42 -6.75 2.57
CA LEU A 90 6.72 -6.29 3.77
C LEU A 90 7.66 -6.37 4.98
N ILE A 91 7.84 -5.25 5.66
CA ILE A 91 8.68 -5.14 6.85
C ILE A 91 7.82 -4.96 8.09
N SER A 92 8.08 -5.77 9.11
CA SER A 92 7.54 -5.59 10.46
C SER A 92 8.38 -4.55 11.20
N GLY A 93 8.02 -3.28 11.05
CA GLY A 93 8.73 -2.14 11.60
C GLY A 93 8.36 -0.83 10.93
N ARG A 94 9.09 0.22 11.28
CA ARG A 94 9.01 1.58 10.73
C ARG A 94 10.19 1.95 9.84
N THR A 95 11.19 1.08 9.81
CA THR A 95 12.47 1.31 9.12
C THR A 95 12.84 0.07 8.30
N ARG A 96 13.82 0.22 7.41
CA ARG A 96 14.38 -0.91 6.65
C ARG A 96 15.13 -1.91 7.51
N ASN A 97 15.64 -1.44 8.64
CA ASN A 97 16.36 -2.24 9.61
C ASN A 97 15.70 -2.10 10.98
N PRO A 98 14.55 -2.77 11.22
CA PRO A 98 13.82 -2.65 12.47
C PRO A 98 14.58 -3.21 13.69
N GLU A 99 15.68 -3.93 13.48
CA GLU A 99 16.58 -4.38 14.55
C GLU A 99 17.39 -3.22 15.15
N ASN A 100 17.55 -2.12 14.41
CA ASN A 100 18.14 -0.89 14.93
C ASN A 100 17.12 -0.13 15.80
N VAL A 101 17.07 -0.48 17.09
CA VAL A 101 16.11 0.07 18.05
C VAL A 101 16.16 1.60 18.11
N GLU A 102 17.35 2.21 18.08
CA GLU A 102 17.47 3.68 18.17
C GLU A 102 16.84 4.38 16.97
N GLU A 103 17.02 3.83 15.78
CA GLU A 103 16.42 4.36 14.56
C GLU A 103 14.90 4.12 14.57
N GLU A 104 14.48 2.89 14.85
CA GLU A 104 13.07 2.50 14.88
C GLU A 104 12.26 3.39 15.84
N GLN A 105 12.79 3.69 17.02
CA GLN A 105 12.11 4.56 18.01
C GLN A 105 11.91 6.00 17.52
N ARG A 106 12.77 6.53 16.65
CA ARG A 106 12.60 7.87 16.06
C ARG A 106 11.41 7.95 15.12
N HIS A 107 10.91 6.80 14.63
CA HIS A 107 9.82 6.72 13.68
C HIS A 107 8.46 6.37 14.31
N LEU A 108 8.31 6.55 15.63
CA LEU A 108 7.05 6.38 16.36
C LEU A 108 6.42 4.99 16.08
N PRO A 109 7.11 3.90 16.43
CA PRO A 109 6.61 2.56 16.19
C PRO A 109 5.30 2.35 16.94
N ARG A 110 4.33 1.68 16.31
CA ARG A 110 2.98 1.41 16.85
C ARG A 110 2.11 2.63 17.14
N THR A 111 2.59 3.85 16.90
CA THR A 111 1.77 5.06 16.98
C THR A 111 1.04 5.28 15.65
N PRO A 112 -0.30 5.37 15.64
CA PRO A 112 -1.04 5.78 14.45
C PRO A 112 -0.67 7.22 14.05
N ILE A 113 -0.47 7.46 12.76
CA ILE A 113 -0.26 8.82 12.22
C ILE A 113 -1.35 9.06 11.18
N SER A 114 -2.01 10.23 11.26
CA SER A 114 -3.07 10.60 10.33
C SER A 114 -2.58 10.52 8.86
N PRO A 115 -3.43 10.01 7.94
CA PRO A 115 -3.16 10.04 6.51
C PRO A 115 -2.72 11.41 6.00
N LEU A 116 -3.29 12.50 6.55
CA LEU A 116 -2.94 13.88 6.18
C LEU A 116 -1.46 14.21 6.36
N PHE A 117 -0.82 13.67 7.40
CA PHE A 117 0.61 13.86 7.63
C PHE A 117 1.45 12.87 6.83
N ARG A 118 1.02 11.60 6.80
CA ARG A 118 1.77 10.54 6.12
C ARG A 118 1.92 10.79 4.63
N TRP A 119 0.85 11.27 4.01
CA TRP A 119 0.72 11.42 2.57
C TRP A 119 0.79 12.88 2.10
N LYS A 120 1.18 13.79 3.00
CA LYS A 120 1.41 15.20 2.65
C LYS A 120 2.40 15.32 1.50
N ILE A 121 2.19 16.26 0.60
CA ILE A 121 3.00 16.42 -0.62
C ILE A 121 4.52 16.51 -0.33
N VAL A 122 4.92 17.13 0.79
CA VAL A 122 6.32 17.26 1.22
C VAL A 122 6.97 15.94 1.65
N VAL A 123 6.18 14.95 2.07
CA VAL A 123 6.65 13.59 2.38
C VAL A 123 6.83 12.79 1.09
N ASN A 124 6.14 13.21 0.01
CA ASN A 124 6.23 12.65 -1.33
C ASN A 124 5.98 11.13 -1.40
N ARG A 125 5.03 10.60 -0.62
CA ARG A 125 4.70 9.15 -0.68
C ARG A 125 3.99 8.76 -1.96
N GLN A 126 3.30 9.71 -2.58
CA GLN A 126 2.55 9.51 -3.81
C GLN A 126 3.44 9.37 -5.06
N TYR A 127 4.78 9.51 -4.93
CA TYR A 127 5.72 9.51 -6.05
C TYR A 127 5.59 8.30 -6.97
N THR A 128 5.28 7.12 -6.42
CA THR A 128 5.10 5.88 -7.20
C THR A 128 3.87 5.92 -8.10
N PHE A 129 3.00 6.91 -7.91
CA PHE A 129 1.75 7.13 -8.64
C PHE A 129 1.76 8.44 -9.44
N ASP A 130 2.82 9.27 -9.38
CA ASP A 130 2.84 10.62 -9.97
C ASP A 130 2.46 10.65 -11.45
N GLU A 131 2.92 9.67 -12.24
CA GLU A 131 2.57 9.57 -13.67
C GLU A 131 1.07 9.34 -13.93
N ARG A 132 0.31 8.99 -12.89
CA ARG A 132 -1.13 8.70 -12.96
C ARG A 132 -1.96 9.72 -12.16
N ILE A 133 -1.33 10.53 -11.30
CA ILE A 133 -1.96 11.60 -10.54
C ILE A 133 -1.84 12.90 -11.33
N HIS A 134 -2.92 13.27 -12.04
CA HIS A 134 -2.97 14.51 -12.84
C HIS A 134 -3.84 15.61 -12.23
N TRP A 135 -4.20 15.48 -10.95
CA TRP A 135 -5.03 16.46 -10.24
C TRP A 135 -4.29 17.01 -9.02
N PRO A 136 -4.77 18.10 -8.41
CA PRO A 136 -4.18 18.65 -7.20
C PRO A 136 -4.23 17.63 -6.05
N TRP A 137 -3.08 16.99 -5.76
CA TRP A 137 -2.98 15.96 -4.75
C TRP A 137 -3.33 16.47 -3.34
N GLN A 138 -2.68 17.56 -2.91
CA GLN A 138 -2.81 18.07 -1.55
C GLN A 138 -4.26 18.51 -1.21
N PRO A 139 -4.96 19.29 -2.06
CA PRO A 139 -6.37 19.62 -1.80
C PRO A 139 -7.28 18.39 -1.77
N CYS A 140 -7.02 17.40 -2.64
CA CYS A 140 -7.79 16.16 -2.65
C CYS A 140 -7.60 15.35 -1.36
N LEU A 141 -6.35 15.26 -0.86
CA LEU A 141 -6.03 14.59 0.39
C LEU A 141 -6.71 15.28 1.57
N GLU A 142 -6.65 16.61 1.64
CA GLU A 142 -7.27 17.41 2.69
C GLU A 142 -8.79 17.23 2.73
N GLU A 143 -9.46 17.31 1.59
CA GLU A 143 -10.92 17.12 1.54
C GLU A 143 -11.34 15.72 1.98
N GLN A 144 -10.62 14.68 1.55
CA GLN A 144 -10.95 13.28 1.86
C GLN A 144 -10.70 12.90 3.31
N TYR A 145 -9.75 13.56 3.98
CA TYR A 145 -9.29 13.19 5.33
C TYR A 145 -9.45 14.32 6.36
N LYS A 146 -10.20 15.38 6.07
CA LYS A 146 -10.45 16.51 6.99
C LYS A 146 -10.92 16.09 8.39
N ASP A 147 -11.70 15.00 8.48
CA ASP A 147 -12.23 14.51 9.76
C ASP A 147 -11.18 13.75 10.58
N THR A 148 -10.07 13.32 9.96
CA THR A 148 -8.96 12.64 10.68
C THR A 148 -8.11 13.61 11.49
N VAL A 149 -8.35 14.93 11.36
CA VAL A 149 -7.70 15.97 12.17
C VAL A 149 -8.02 15.82 13.66
N ALA A 150 -9.23 15.37 14.00
CA ALA A 150 -9.59 15.14 15.40
C ALA A 150 -8.86 13.93 16.03
N CYS A 151 -8.45 12.95 15.22
CA CYS A 151 -7.68 11.78 15.67
C CYS A 151 -6.23 12.14 16.07
N MET A 152 -5.82 13.40 15.87
CA MET A 152 -4.50 13.94 16.23
C MET A 152 -4.34 14.22 17.73
N MET A 153 -5.43 14.25 18.50
CA MET A 153 -5.46 14.76 19.89
C MET A 153 -5.58 13.65 20.97
N GLN A 154 -4.93 12.49 20.78
CA GLN A 154 -4.65 11.60 21.91
C GLN A 154 -3.15 11.51 22.13
N GLU A 155 -2.59 12.64 22.59
CA GLU A 155 -1.40 12.61 23.43
C GLU A 155 -1.79 11.88 24.73
N LYS A 156 -1.06 10.80 25.04
CA LYS A 156 -0.97 10.26 26.39
C LYS A 156 0.48 10.29 26.81
#